data_AF-G0RDB6-F1
#
_entry.id   AF-G0RDB6-F1
#
_cell.length_a   1.000
_cell.length_b   1.000
_cell.length_c   1.000
_cell.angle_alpha   90.00
_cell.angle_beta   90.00
_cell.angle_gamma   90.00
#
_symmetry.space_group_name_H-M   'P 1'
#
loop_
_entity.id
_entity.type
_entity.pdbx_description
1 polymer ?
#
loop_
_entity_poly.entity_id
_entity_poly.type
_entity_poly.pdbx_seq_one_letter_code
_entity_poly.pdbx_strand_id
1 'polypeptide(L)'
;MAFSFGFSGDDIDAELINEPESQSQPQLQPQPHPQSATQPPSSYSAFPVAGKPQLPATLHPLSSLLAQLPSKIAYDTLAIDLTNDLWDVRVQLMAEDDDVLSGSSGEDRVDDGGLGKHDVKTGIYEGGFKSWESSIDLVRVLAAQDELTAAQQASSLRVIELGCGTALPSLALFTWIMQRQSRSQWPQTPFPCSLILADYNPSVLRLVTLPNFLLAWALHNAAHEPALADAFSIEGELELSPGIVQAFENFLSSSGIQLSFISGAWSPEFISCLYDLPAFSSASPAPRTLMIGAETIYSPFALQAFAQTVFAVLDREKASGATAAAYVAAKRLYFGVGGSLDDFIDVARSKGATVTELREESEGVRRGVVHCVLQKE
;
A
#
# COMPACT_ATOMS: atom_id res chain seq x y z
N MET A 1 3.48 -41.85 8.23
CA MET A 1 2.29 -42.03 7.37
C MET A 1 2.02 -40.70 6.70
N ALA A 2 2.60 -40.49 5.52
CA ALA A 2 2.38 -39.32 4.68
C ALA A 2 1.76 -39.87 3.38
N PHE A 3 0.53 -39.46 3.10
CA PHE A 3 -0.19 -39.83 1.89
C PHE A 3 -0.01 -38.72 0.86
N SER A 4 0.51 -39.09 -0.31
CA SER A 4 0.47 -38.30 -1.54
C SER A 4 -0.38 -39.10 -2.52
N PHE A 5 -1.44 -38.48 -3.05
CA PHE A 5 -2.28 -39.04 -4.10
C PHE A 5 -2.14 -38.18 -5.34
N GLY A 6 -1.48 -38.73 -6.36
CA GLY A 6 -1.61 -38.29 -7.75
C GLY A 6 -2.69 -39.11 -8.41
N PHE A 7 -3.65 -38.43 -9.05
CA PHE A 7 -4.59 -39.06 -9.97
C PHE A 7 -4.48 -38.34 -11.32
N SER A 8 -3.70 -38.93 -12.22
CA SER A 8 -3.92 -38.84 -13.66
C SER A 8 -4.93 -39.94 -14.02
N GLY A 9 -6.12 -39.55 -14.46
CA GLY A 9 -7.15 -40.46 -14.91
C GLY A 9 -7.88 -39.86 -16.10
N ASP A 10 -7.36 -40.16 -17.30
CA ASP A 10 -8.19 -40.31 -18.49
C ASP A 10 -8.99 -41.60 -18.28
N ASP A 11 -10.31 -41.50 -18.18
CA ASP A 11 -11.22 -42.63 -18.37
C ASP A 11 -12.24 -42.27 -19.45
N ILE A 12 -12.17 -43.06 -20.52
CA ILE A 12 -12.98 -43.02 -21.73
C ILE A 12 -14.18 -43.93 -21.50
N ASP A 13 -15.39 -43.43 -21.76
CA ASP A 13 -16.53 -44.28 -22.12
C ASP A 13 -16.88 -44.03 -23.59
N ALA A 14 -16.78 -45.11 -24.37
CA ALA A 14 -17.17 -45.21 -25.75
C ALA A 14 -18.66 -45.56 -25.85
N GLU A 15 -19.38 -45.01 -26.84
CA GLU A 15 -20.11 -45.80 -27.84
C GLU A 15 -20.82 -44.94 -28.91
N LEU A 16 -20.57 -45.31 -30.18
CA LEU A 16 -21.54 -45.46 -31.29
C LEU A 16 -21.91 -44.27 -32.21
N ILE A 17 -21.32 -44.25 -33.44
CA ILE A 17 -21.97 -44.48 -34.77
C ILE A 17 -21.31 -43.69 -35.93
N ASN A 18 -20.51 -44.42 -36.72
CA ASN A 18 -20.49 -44.59 -38.20
C ASN A 18 -20.20 -43.47 -39.25
N GLU A 19 -19.26 -43.85 -40.15
CA GLU A 19 -19.14 -43.64 -41.63
C GLU A 19 -17.89 -42.86 -42.14
N PRO A 20 -17.35 -43.18 -43.35
CA PRO A 20 -15.92 -43.48 -43.51
C PRO A 20 -15.13 -42.69 -44.60
N GLU A 21 -13.81 -42.89 -44.54
CA GLU A 21 -12.78 -42.90 -45.61
C GLU A 21 -12.49 -41.68 -46.51
N SER A 22 -11.23 -41.18 -46.46
CA SER A 22 -10.33 -41.15 -47.65
C SER A 22 -8.87 -40.73 -47.34
N GLN A 23 -7.94 -41.69 -47.53
CA GLN A 23 -6.65 -41.62 -48.28
C GLN A 23 -5.43 -40.75 -47.84
N SER A 24 -4.39 -41.47 -47.36
CA SER A 24 -3.00 -41.57 -47.92
C SER A 24 -1.87 -40.54 -47.66
N GLN A 25 -0.89 -40.98 -46.84
CA GLN A 25 0.61 -40.89 -46.93
C GLN A 25 1.37 -39.57 -46.61
N PRO A 26 2.71 -39.61 -46.29
CA PRO A 26 3.54 -40.62 -45.61
C PRO A 26 4.45 -40.07 -44.47
N GLN A 27 5.01 -40.99 -43.66
CA GLN A 27 5.92 -40.76 -42.51
C GLN A 27 7.27 -40.12 -42.87
N LEU A 28 7.71 -39.14 -42.08
CA LEU A 28 9.08 -38.60 -42.02
C LEU A 28 9.72 -38.93 -40.67
N GLN A 29 10.98 -39.37 -40.69
CA GLN A 29 11.80 -39.77 -39.54
C GLN A 29 12.12 -38.57 -38.61
N PRO A 30 12.38 -38.79 -37.29
CA PRO A 30 12.70 -37.71 -36.36
C PRO A 30 14.16 -37.23 -36.53
N GLN A 31 14.35 -35.94 -36.78
CA GLN A 31 15.63 -35.25 -36.59
C GLN A 31 15.80 -34.81 -35.12
N PRO A 32 17.03 -34.74 -34.58
CA PRO A 32 17.27 -34.40 -33.19
C PRO A 32 17.02 -32.91 -32.95
N HIS A 33 16.11 -32.59 -32.03
CA HIS A 33 15.87 -31.22 -31.57
C HIS A 33 17.12 -30.65 -30.87
N PRO A 34 17.57 -29.44 -31.22
CA PRO A 34 18.61 -28.74 -30.49
C PRO A 34 18.12 -28.37 -29.09
N GLN A 35 19.02 -28.50 -28.11
CA GLN A 35 18.84 -28.16 -26.71
C GLN A 35 18.13 -26.81 -26.56
N SER A 36 16.95 -26.84 -25.94
CA SER A 36 16.19 -25.65 -25.56
C SER A 36 17.08 -24.78 -24.67
N ALA A 37 17.39 -23.59 -25.18
CA ALA A 37 18.08 -22.55 -24.45
C ALA A 37 17.37 -22.30 -23.11
N THR A 38 18.17 -22.17 -22.06
CA THR A 38 17.79 -21.75 -20.72
C THR A 38 16.86 -20.54 -20.76
N GLN A 39 15.65 -20.70 -20.24
CA GLN A 39 14.75 -19.58 -19.95
C GLN A 39 15.41 -18.61 -18.95
N PRO A 40 15.16 -17.29 -19.07
CA PRO A 40 15.64 -16.32 -18.10
C PRO A 40 14.97 -16.56 -16.73
N PRO A 41 15.68 -16.37 -15.61
CA PRO A 41 15.16 -16.71 -14.30
C PRO A 41 14.20 -15.65 -13.74
N SER A 42 13.10 -16.16 -13.17
CA SER A 42 12.20 -15.63 -12.11
C SER A 42 11.48 -14.30 -12.35
N SER A 43 10.19 -14.40 -12.70
CA SER A 43 9.20 -13.39 -12.32
C SER A 43 9.10 -13.31 -10.79
N TYR A 44 9.15 -12.10 -10.23
CA TYR A 44 8.89 -11.88 -8.80
C TYR A 44 7.42 -12.21 -8.49
N SER A 45 7.14 -12.74 -7.30
CA SER A 45 5.75 -12.92 -6.85
C SER A 45 5.11 -11.57 -6.57
N ALA A 46 3.78 -11.44 -6.76
CA ALA A 46 3.00 -10.22 -6.51
C ALA A 46 2.91 -9.81 -5.02
N PHE A 47 3.37 -10.66 -4.11
CA PHE A 47 3.47 -10.40 -2.68
C PHE A 47 4.69 -11.13 -2.10
N PRO A 48 5.16 -10.76 -0.90
CA PRO A 48 6.29 -11.43 -0.26
C PRO A 48 5.98 -12.90 0.06
N VAL A 49 6.79 -13.82 -0.50
CA VAL A 49 6.68 -15.27 -0.24
C VAL A 49 8.01 -15.83 0.27
N ALA A 50 7.97 -16.53 1.40
CA ALA A 50 9.15 -17.17 1.98
C ALA A 50 9.83 -18.14 0.98
N GLY A 51 11.16 -18.03 0.85
CA GLY A 51 11.96 -18.88 -0.03
C GLY A 51 11.93 -18.52 -1.52
N LYS A 52 11.17 -17.49 -1.93
CA LYS A 52 11.19 -16.96 -3.31
C LYS A 52 12.01 -15.66 -3.40
N PRO A 53 12.56 -15.32 -4.58
CA PRO A 53 13.14 -14.00 -4.81
C PRO A 53 12.13 -12.89 -4.49
N GLN A 54 12.58 -11.85 -3.79
CA GLN A 54 11.75 -10.70 -3.39
C GLN A 54 12.03 -9.52 -4.31
N LEU A 55 11.00 -8.70 -4.59
CA LEU A 55 11.19 -7.47 -5.36
C LEU A 55 12.16 -6.53 -4.61
N PRO A 56 13.22 -6.03 -5.24
CA PRO A 56 14.16 -5.13 -4.56
C PRO A 56 13.52 -3.78 -4.24
N ALA A 57 13.94 -3.20 -3.12
CA ALA A 57 13.51 -1.86 -2.74
C ALA A 57 13.92 -0.83 -3.79
N THR A 58 12.97 0.00 -4.24
CA THR A 58 13.17 0.98 -5.31
C THR A 58 12.47 2.29 -4.94
N LEU A 59 13.21 3.40 -5.00
CA LEU A 59 12.67 4.74 -4.83
C LEU A 59 12.06 5.26 -6.14
N HIS A 60 10.85 5.80 -6.06
CA HIS A 60 10.13 6.38 -7.21
C HIS A 60 9.99 7.89 -7.05
N PRO A 61 10.58 8.70 -7.94
CA PRO A 61 10.38 10.15 -7.94
C PRO A 61 8.90 10.51 -8.18
N LEU A 62 8.37 11.47 -7.42
CA LEU A 62 7.00 11.96 -7.58
C LEU A 62 6.72 12.39 -9.03
N SER A 63 7.65 13.14 -9.64
CA SER A 63 7.54 13.59 -11.04
C SER A 63 7.37 12.44 -12.03
N SER A 64 8.06 11.32 -11.79
CA SER A 64 7.98 10.14 -12.65
C SER A 64 6.63 9.44 -12.54
N LEU A 65 6.03 9.42 -11.34
CA LEU A 65 4.70 8.84 -11.13
C LEU A 65 3.59 9.77 -11.66
N LEU A 66 3.71 11.08 -11.43
CA LEU A 66 2.76 12.07 -11.96
C LEU A 66 2.69 12.06 -13.49
N ALA A 67 3.83 11.87 -14.16
CA ALA A 67 3.91 11.77 -15.62
C ALA A 67 3.19 10.53 -16.20
N GLN A 68 2.85 9.55 -15.36
CA GLN A 68 2.17 8.31 -15.73
C GLN A 68 0.73 8.25 -15.20
N LEU A 69 0.19 9.37 -14.70
CA LEU A 69 -1.20 9.44 -14.31
C LEU A 69 -2.12 9.26 -15.53
N PRO A 70 -3.25 8.57 -15.37
CA PRO A 70 -4.27 8.50 -16.41
C PRO A 70 -4.89 9.89 -16.65
N SER A 71 -5.61 10.06 -17.75
CA SER A 71 -6.38 11.28 -18.01
C SER A 71 -7.63 11.41 -17.12
N LYS A 72 -8.03 10.33 -16.45
CA LYS A 72 -9.22 10.26 -15.60
C LYS A 72 -8.97 9.39 -14.38
N ILE A 73 -9.54 9.79 -13.24
CA ILE A 73 -9.63 8.99 -12.03
C ILE A 73 -11.12 8.75 -11.73
N ALA A 74 -11.60 7.51 -11.89
CA ALA A 74 -12.90 7.11 -11.36
C ALA A 74 -12.76 6.84 -9.85
N TYR A 75 -13.75 7.20 -9.04
CA TYR A 75 -13.65 7.08 -7.59
C TYR A 75 -15.01 6.91 -6.91
N ASP A 76 -14.96 6.38 -5.69
CA ASP A 76 -16.06 6.40 -4.73
C ASP A 76 -15.55 7.07 -3.44
N THR A 77 -16.43 7.28 -2.46
CA THR A 77 -16.08 7.92 -1.20
C THR A 77 -16.37 6.99 -0.02
N LEU A 78 -15.43 6.96 0.94
CA LEU A 78 -15.59 6.22 2.17
C LEU A 78 -15.82 7.20 3.32
N ALA A 79 -17.06 7.27 3.81
CA ALA A 79 -17.36 8.04 5.01
C ALA A 79 -16.85 7.27 6.25
N ILE A 80 -15.99 7.90 7.04
CA ILE A 80 -15.51 7.32 8.31
C ILE A 80 -16.08 8.15 9.46
N ASP A 81 -16.99 7.52 10.20
CA ASP A 81 -17.52 8.10 11.44
C ASP A 81 -16.45 8.04 12.54
N LEU A 82 -15.98 9.23 12.95
CA LEU A 82 -15.12 9.40 14.12
C LEU A 82 -15.99 9.98 15.24
N THR A 83 -15.83 9.48 16.46
CA THR A 83 -16.79 9.62 17.57
C THR A 83 -17.09 11.04 18.07
N ASN A 84 -16.72 12.11 17.37
CA ASN A 84 -17.17 13.49 17.60
C ASN A 84 -17.17 14.38 16.33
N ASP A 85 -16.91 13.85 15.13
CA ASP A 85 -16.92 14.60 13.86
C ASP A 85 -16.97 13.59 12.69
N LEU A 86 -17.87 13.78 11.73
CA LEU A 86 -17.87 12.99 10.49
C LEU A 86 -16.71 13.46 9.61
N TRP A 87 -15.79 12.56 9.27
CA TRP A 87 -14.71 12.86 8.33
C TRP A 87 -14.82 11.97 7.09
N ASP A 88 -14.93 12.61 5.93
CA ASP A 88 -14.87 11.92 4.64
C ASP A 88 -13.41 11.62 4.31
N VAL A 89 -12.96 10.39 4.51
CA VAL A 89 -11.67 9.94 3.97
C VAL A 89 -11.93 9.27 2.63
N ARG A 90 -11.57 9.96 1.55
CA ARG A 90 -12.01 9.60 0.19
C ARG A 90 -11.00 8.63 -0.44
N VAL A 91 -11.48 7.54 -1.04
CA VAL A 91 -10.63 6.46 -1.58
C VAL A 91 -11.16 5.98 -2.92
N GLN A 92 -10.28 5.96 -3.93
CA GLN A 92 -10.54 5.44 -5.26
C GLN A 92 -10.78 3.93 -5.29
N LEU A 93 -11.74 3.53 -6.13
CA LEU A 93 -11.85 2.20 -6.73
C LEU A 93 -11.74 2.37 -8.25
N MET A 94 -10.58 1.98 -8.81
CA MET A 94 -10.23 1.88 -10.23
C MET A 94 -9.80 3.16 -10.97
N ALA A 95 -8.57 3.13 -11.50
CA ALA A 95 -8.11 4.00 -12.59
C ALA A 95 -8.24 3.20 -13.88
N GLU A 96 -8.89 3.76 -14.90
CA GLU A 96 -8.92 3.14 -16.23
C GLU A 96 -7.54 3.35 -16.89
N ASP A 97 -6.84 2.25 -17.17
CA ASP A 97 -5.66 2.24 -18.03
C ASP A 97 -5.96 1.23 -19.15
N ASP A 98 -6.39 1.73 -20.32
CA ASP A 98 -6.79 0.94 -21.49
C ASP A 98 -5.65 0.04 -22.01
N ASP A 99 -4.40 0.36 -21.69
CA ASP A 99 -3.22 -0.46 -22.03
C ASP A 99 -3.14 -1.76 -21.22
N VAL A 100 -3.84 -1.85 -20.07
CA VAL A 100 -3.98 -3.09 -19.30
C VAL A 100 -5.10 -3.97 -19.87
N LEU A 101 -6.08 -3.37 -20.57
CA LEU A 101 -7.24 -4.06 -21.13
C LEU A 101 -7.09 -4.42 -22.63
N SER A 102 -6.22 -3.73 -23.38
CA SER A 102 -6.07 -3.89 -24.84
C SER A 102 -4.74 -4.51 -25.30
N GLY A 103 -3.91 -4.98 -24.36
CA GLY A 103 -2.65 -5.69 -24.59
C GLY A 103 -2.81 -6.97 -25.42
N SER A 104 -2.76 -6.81 -26.73
CA SER A 104 -2.76 -7.86 -27.74
C SER A 104 -1.40 -8.58 -27.80
N SER A 105 -1.01 -9.26 -26.72
CA SER A 105 0.00 -10.31 -26.70
C SER A 105 0.01 -10.91 -25.29
N GLY A 106 -0.43 -12.16 -25.17
CA GLY A 106 -0.62 -12.80 -23.86
C GLY A 106 0.67 -12.88 -23.04
N GLU A 107 0.58 -12.41 -21.80
CA GLU A 107 1.22 -13.06 -20.63
C GLU A 107 0.77 -12.50 -19.27
N ASP A 108 0.04 -11.38 -19.19
CA ASP A 108 -0.55 -10.90 -17.93
C ASP A 108 -2.09 -10.87 -18.00
N ARG A 109 -2.73 -11.98 -17.63
CA ARG A 109 -4.17 -11.99 -17.37
C ARG A 109 -4.43 -11.51 -15.94
N VAL A 110 -4.79 -10.23 -15.79
CA VAL A 110 -5.61 -9.81 -14.65
C VAL A 110 -7.04 -10.25 -14.99
N ASP A 111 -7.45 -11.37 -14.40
CA ASP A 111 -8.80 -11.92 -14.55
C ASP A 111 -9.82 -10.99 -13.88
N ASP A 112 -10.98 -10.88 -14.51
CA ASP A 112 -12.09 -10.00 -14.20
C ASP A 112 -12.50 -10.05 -12.72
N GLY A 113 -12.27 -8.94 -12.00
CA GLY A 113 -13.13 -8.43 -10.93
C GLY A 113 -13.75 -9.42 -9.94
N GLY A 114 -12.98 -10.40 -9.46
CA GLY A 114 -13.45 -11.50 -8.61
C GLY A 114 -13.86 -11.11 -7.19
N LEU A 115 -14.86 -10.25 -7.03
CA LEU A 115 -15.52 -9.87 -5.76
C LEU A 115 -16.28 -11.07 -5.14
N GLY A 116 -15.53 -12.06 -4.66
CA GLY A 116 -16.01 -13.13 -3.80
C GLY A 116 -15.80 -12.78 -2.33
N LYS A 117 -16.68 -13.25 -1.44
CA LYS A 117 -16.64 -13.09 0.03
C LYS A 117 -15.46 -13.80 0.74
N HIS A 118 -14.35 -14.06 0.07
CA HIS A 118 -13.22 -14.81 0.63
C HIS A 118 -11.97 -13.94 0.66
N ASP A 119 -11.47 -13.68 1.88
CA ASP A 119 -10.51 -12.61 2.18
C ASP A 119 -9.15 -12.73 1.51
N VAL A 120 -8.67 -13.90 1.09
CA VAL A 120 -7.47 -14.01 0.26
C VAL A 120 -7.60 -15.33 -0.50
N LYS A 121 -7.84 -15.30 -1.81
CA LYS A 121 -7.66 -16.52 -2.63
C LYS A 121 -6.16 -16.72 -2.82
N THR A 122 -5.67 -17.90 -2.47
CA THR A 122 -4.27 -18.29 -2.69
C THR A 122 -3.93 -18.18 -4.17
N GLY A 123 -3.15 -17.15 -4.56
CA GLY A 123 -2.57 -17.01 -5.90
C GLY A 123 -2.86 -15.71 -6.66
N ILE A 124 -3.77 -14.85 -6.19
CA ILE A 124 -4.10 -13.56 -6.84
C ILE A 124 -3.95 -12.43 -5.80
N TYR A 125 -3.19 -11.38 -6.14
CA TYR A 125 -3.00 -10.22 -5.25
C TYR A 125 -4.04 -9.14 -5.55
N GLU A 126 -5.03 -9.02 -4.67
CA GLU A 126 -5.99 -7.90 -4.66
C GLU A 126 -5.68 -6.89 -3.54
N GLY A 127 -4.71 -7.19 -2.67
CA GLY A 127 -4.56 -6.56 -1.36
C GLY A 127 -4.25 -5.06 -1.37
N GLY A 128 -3.53 -4.57 -2.37
CA GLY A 128 -3.14 -3.15 -2.48
C GLY A 128 -4.22 -2.25 -3.09
N PHE A 129 -5.22 -2.83 -3.77
CA PHE A 129 -6.28 -2.08 -4.47
C PHE A 129 -7.52 -1.87 -3.60
N LYS A 130 -7.52 -2.41 -2.37
CA LYS A 130 -8.64 -2.37 -1.43
C LYS A 130 -8.21 -1.76 -0.10
N SER A 131 -9.07 -0.94 0.51
CA SER A 131 -8.92 -0.56 1.91
C SER A 131 -9.42 -1.68 2.81
N TRP A 132 -8.61 -2.05 3.79
CA TRP A 132 -8.97 -3.08 4.77
C TRP A 132 -9.54 -2.47 6.05
N GLU A 133 -10.35 -3.24 6.77
CA GLU A 133 -11.03 -2.77 7.99
C GLU A 133 -10.02 -2.28 9.06
N SER A 134 -8.86 -2.94 9.19
CA SER A 134 -7.82 -2.50 10.12
C SER A 134 -7.28 -1.10 9.78
N SER A 135 -7.31 -0.66 8.52
CA SER A 135 -6.93 0.71 8.14
C SER A 135 -7.92 1.74 8.69
N ILE A 136 -9.22 1.42 8.74
CA ILE A 136 -10.26 2.28 9.34
C ILE A 136 -10.06 2.35 10.86
N ASP A 137 -9.78 1.21 11.49
CA ASP A 137 -9.47 1.15 12.93
C ASP A 137 -8.24 2.00 13.28
N LEU A 138 -7.22 1.98 12.42
CA LEU A 138 -6.03 2.82 12.56
C LEU A 138 -6.35 4.31 12.42
N VAL A 139 -7.15 4.72 11.42
CA VAL A 139 -7.60 6.12 11.27
C VAL A 139 -8.31 6.61 12.53
N ARG A 140 -9.20 5.80 13.12
CA ARG A 140 -9.90 6.14 14.36
C ARG A 140 -8.93 6.37 15.53
N VAL A 141 -7.89 5.54 15.64
CA VAL A 141 -6.86 5.71 16.66
C VAL A 141 -6.03 6.96 16.42
N LEU A 142 -5.57 7.20 15.19
CA LEU A 142 -4.78 8.39 14.84
C LEU A 142 -5.54 9.68 15.14
N ALA A 143 -6.86 9.71 14.89
CA ALA A 143 -7.71 10.84 15.26
C ALA A 143 -7.80 11.04 16.77
N ALA A 144 -7.89 9.95 17.55
CA ALA A 144 -8.00 10.01 19.00
C ALA A 144 -6.68 10.37 19.71
N GLN A 145 -5.53 10.00 19.15
CA GLN A 145 -4.21 10.31 19.73
C GLN A 145 -3.74 11.75 19.47
N ASP A 146 -4.39 12.45 18.53
CA ASP A 146 -4.07 13.82 18.11
C ASP A 146 -2.58 14.05 17.80
N GLU A 147 -2.01 13.10 17.06
CA GLU A 147 -0.60 13.08 16.63
C GLU A 147 -0.17 14.36 15.91
N LEU A 148 -1.09 14.99 15.17
CA LEU A 148 -0.82 16.22 14.44
C LEU A 148 -0.61 17.44 15.36
N THR A 149 -1.33 17.54 16.48
CA THR A 149 -1.08 18.60 17.47
C THR A 149 0.28 18.38 18.14
N ALA A 150 0.57 17.13 18.48
CA ALA A 150 1.81 16.78 19.11
C ALA A 150 3.02 16.92 18.14
N ALA A 151 2.80 16.86 16.83
CA ALA A 151 3.80 17.16 15.80
C ALA A 151 4.17 18.65 15.73
N GLN A 152 3.28 19.57 16.12
CA GLN A 152 3.57 21.02 16.11
C GLN A 152 4.65 21.43 17.13
N GLN A 153 4.96 20.55 18.08
CA GLN A 153 6.06 20.75 19.03
C GLN A 153 7.41 20.23 18.50
N ALA A 154 7.42 19.54 17.37
CA ALA A 154 8.62 19.02 16.72
C ALA A 154 9.12 19.99 15.63
N SER A 155 10.32 19.74 15.09
CA SER A 155 10.84 20.51 13.95
C SER A 155 10.16 20.18 12.62
N SER A 156 9.63 18.97 12.51
CA SER A 156 9.02 18.42 11.30
C SER A 156 8.22 17.17 11.64
N LEU A 157 7.34 16.78 10.71
CA LEU A 157 6.57 15.54 10.77
C LEU A 157 7.03 14.59 9.66
N ARG A 158 7.31 13.34 10.01
CA ARG A 158 7.55 12.24 9.07
C ARG A 158 6.53 11.16 9.33
N VAL A 159 5.76 10.79 8.31
CA VAL A 159 4.83 9.67 8.35
C VAL A 159 5.34 8.63 7.37
N ILE A 160 5.54 7.40 7.84
CA ILE A 160 6.03 6.28 7.05
C ILE A 160 4.94 5.21 7.08
N GLU A 161 4.21 5.05 5.99
CA GLU A 161 3.20 4.01 5.85
C GLU A 161 3.76 2.81 5.10
N LEU A 162 3.90 1.69 5.82
CA LEU A 162 4.37 0.42 5.27
C LEU A 162 3.17 -0.42 4.80
N GLY A 163 3.21 -0.95 3.58
CA GLY A 163 2.10 -1.69 2.99
C GLY A 163 0.89 -0.79 2.76
N CYS A 164 1.12 0.37 2.15
CA CYS A 164 0.14 1.44 2.13
C CYS A 164 -1.11 1.13 1.29
N GLY A 165 -1.02 0.36 0.19
CA GLY A 165 -2.19 0.11 -0.65
C GLY A 165 -2.90 1.41 -1.07
N THR A 166 -4.16 1.55 -0.65
CA THR A 166 -4.96 2.77 -0.82
C THR A 166 -4.47 3.98 -0.02
N ALA A 167 -3.56 3.82 0.93
CA ALA A 167 -2.99 4.82 1.85
C ALA A 167 -4.02 5.52 2.76
N LEU A 168 -5.10 4.83 3.10
CA LEU A 168 -6.19 5.39 3.92
C LEU A 168 -5.71 6.12 5.20
N PRO A 169 -4.81 5.55 6.03
CA PRO A 169 -4.23 6.25 7.19
C PRO A 169 -3.48 7.54 6.84
N SER A 170 -2.59 7.52 5.84
CA SER A 170 -1.85 8.72 5.42
C SER A 170 -2.74 9.77 4.75
N LEU A 171 -3.78 9.35 4.01
CA LEU A 171 -4.77 10.25 3.42
C LEU A 171 -5.59 10.97 4.49
N ALA A 172 -5.94 10.30 5.57
CA ALA A 172 -6.60 10.93 6.71
C ALA A 172 -5.73 12.03 7.32
N LEU A 173 -4.44 11.72 7.60
CA LEU A 173 -3.47 12.70 8.09
C LEU A 173 -3.29 13.88 7.12
N PHE A 174 -3.15 13.60 5.81
CA PHE A 174 -3.03 14.61 4.76
C PHE A 174 -4.25 15.54 4.71
N THR A 175 -5.45 14.98 4.78
CA THR A 175 -6.71 15.72 4.80
C THR A 175 -6.83 16.60 6.04
N TRP A 176 -6.49 16.08 7.21
CA TRP A 176 -6.50 16.87 8.45
C TRP A 176 -5.45 17.99 8.44
N ILE A 177 -4.28 17.77 7.84
CA ILE A 177 -3.29 18.83 7.63
C ILE A 177 -3.88 19.94 6.76
N MET A 178 -4.48 19.61 5.61
CA MET A 178 -5.13 20.59 4.72
C MET A 178 -6.22 21.39 5.45
N GLN A 179 -7.06 20.72 6.23
CA GLN A 179 -8.12 21.38 6.99
C GLN A 179 -7.58 22.30 8.10
N ARG A 180 -6.53 21.87 8.82
CA ARG A 180 -5.86 22.71 9.81
C ARG A 180 -5.19 23.93 9.16
N GLN A 181 -4.62 23.78 7.97
CA GLN A 181 -4.09 24.89 7.18
C GLN A 181 -5.19 25.89 6.80
N SER A 182 -6.33 25.42 6.26
CA SER A 182 -7.48 26.28 5.92
C SER A 182 -8.05 27.03 7.12
N ARG A 183 -7.92 26.48 8.34
CA ARG A 183 -8.36 27.11 9.60
C ARG A 183 -7.27 27.93 10.31
N SER A 184 -6.09 28.08 9.71
CA SER A 184 -4.91 28.71 10.33
C SER A 184 -4.50 28.06 11.67
N GLN A 185 -4.78 26.76 11.83
CA GLN A 185 -4.44 25.92 12.99
C GLN A 185 -3.21 25.02 12.71
N TRP A 186 -2.55 25.25 11.58
CA TRP A 186 -1.28 24.63 11.21
C TRP A 186 -0.18 25.71 11.19
N PRO A 187 1.09 25.37 11.51
CA PRO A 187 2.18 26.34 11.48
C PRO A 187 2.26 27.10 10.15
N GLN A 188 2.47 28.42 10.22
CA GLN A 188 2.37 29.35 9.08
C GLN A 188 3.65 29.42 8.24
N THR A 189 4.81 29.05 8.81
CA THR A 189 6.03 28.76 8.04
C THR A 189 5.92 27.35 7.47
N PRO A 190 6.54 27.00 6.32
CA PRO A 190 6.48 25.63 5.81
C PRO A 190 7.09 24.70 6.85
N PHE A 191 6.22 24.09 7.65
CA PHE A 191 6.54 23.06 8.62
C PHE A 191 6.74 21.79 7.81
N PRO A 192 7.99 21.27 7.71
CA PRO A 192 8.26 20.18 6.79
C PRO A 192 7.46 18.95 7.20
N CYS A 193 6.62 18.47 6.28
CA CYS A 193 5.83 17.27 6.44
C CYS A 193 6.18 16.29 5.33
N SER A 194 6.77 15.15 5.68
CA SER A 194 7.11 14.10 4.72
C SER A 194 6.17 12.92 4.90
N LEU A 195 5.36 12.63 3.90
CA LEU A 195 4.55 11.43 3.82
C LEU A 195 5.28 10.45 2.90
N ILE A 196 5.69 9.31 3.47
CA ILE A 196 6.50 8.29 2.81
C ILE A 196 5.65 7.02 2.70
N LEU A 197 5.32 6.66 1.47
CA LEU A 197 4.37 5.60 1.14
C LEU A 197 5.13 4.41 0.57
N ALA A 198 5.02 3.26 1.21
CA ALA A 198 5.69 2.05 0.79
C ALA A 198 4.68 0.94 0.49
N ASP A 199 4.80 0.30 -0.66
CA ASP A 199 4.05 -0.90 -1.01
C ASP A 199 4.98 -1.91 -1.66
N TYR A 200 4.66 -3.20 -1.58
CA TYR A 200 5.46 -4.19 -2.27
C TYR A 200 5.40 -3.98 -3.80
N ASN A 201 4.26 -3.52 -4.33
CA ASN A 201 4.02 -3.42 -5.77
C ASN A 201 4.12 -1.97 -6.28
N PRO A 202 4.99 -1.66 -7.27
CA PRO A 202 5.09 -0.30 -7.83
C PRO A 202 3.81 0.15 -8.54
N SER A 203 3.06 -0.78 -9.15
CA SER A 203 1.78 -0.47 -9.80
C SER A 203 0.73 0.01 -8.80
N VAL A 204 0.75 -0.45 -7.54
CA VAL A 204 -0.16 0.06 -6.49
C VAL A 204 0.15 1.52 -6.19
N LEU A 205 1.43 1.87 -6.07
CA LEU A 205 1.85 3.25 -5.84
C LEU A 205 1.42 4.18 -6.99
N ARG A 206 1.57 3.72 -8.24
CA ARG A 206 1.23 4.46 -9.46
C ARG A 206 -0.28 4.60 -9.67
N LEU A 207 -1.04 3.52 -9.52
CA LEU A 207 -2.44 3.44 -9.96
C LEU A 207 -3.44 3.65 -8.83
N VAL A 208 -3.01 3.63 -7.56
CA VAL A 208 -3.90 3.73 -6.40
C VAL A 208 -3.40 4.79 -5.44
N THR A 209 -2.19 4.62 -4.92
CA THR A 209 -1.70 5.45 -3.82
C THR A 209 -1.57 6.92 -4.21
N LEU A 210 -0.80 7.25 -5.26
CA LEU A 210 -0.62 8.63 -5.70
C LEU A 210 -1.93 9.26 -6.23
N PRO A 211 -2.72 8.58 -7.09
CA PRO A 211 -4.04 9.06 -7.50
C PRO A 211 -4.95 9.44 -6.32
N ASN A 212 -4.95 8.66 -5.23
CA ASN A 212 -5.74 8.99 -4.04
C ASN A 212 -5.30 10.29 -3.36
N PHE A 213 -4.00 10.59 -3.30
CA PHE A 213 -3.52 11.86 -2.74
C PHE A 213 -3.96 13.05 -3.58
N LEU A 214 -3.86 12.93 -4.91
CA LEU A 214 -4.30 13.97 -5.84
C LEU A 214 -5.81 14.16 -5.72
N LEU A 215 -6.58 13.07 -5.72
CA LEU A 215 -8.03 13.10 -5.58
C LEU A 215 -8.47 13.74 -4.25
N ALA A 216 -7.85 13.37 -3.13
CA ALA A 216 -8.15 13.95 -1.83
C ALA A 216 -7.88 15.46 -1.80
N TRP A 217 -6.76 15.90 -2.38
CA TRP A 217 -6.47 17.32 -2.55
C TRP A 217 -7.49 18.02 -3.44
N ALA A 218 -7.82 17.43 -4.59
CA ALA A 218 -8.75 18.01 -5.55
C ALA A 218 -10.14 18.18 -4.94
N LEU A 219 -10.65 17.18 -4.24
CA LEU A 219 -11.94 17.24 -3.56
C LEU A 219 -11.98 18.28 -2.44
N HIS A 220 -10.88 18.43 -1.68
CA HIS A 220 -10.77 19.46 -0.64
C HIS A 220 -10.75 20.88 -1.23
N ASN A 221 -10.15 21.05 -2.42
CA ASN A 221 -9.91 22.35 -3.04
C ASN A 221 -10.85 22.68 -4.20
N ALA A 222 -11.83 21.83 -4.52
CA ALA A 222 -12.71 21.97 -5.68
C ALA A 222 -13.38 23.34 -5.81
N ALA A 223 -13.75 23.95 -4.68
CA ALA A 223 -14.39 25.28 -4.65
C ALA A 223 -13.41 26.47 -4.74
N HIS A 224 -12.10 26.23 -4.57
CA HIS A 224 -11.10 27.29 -4.38
C HIS A 224 -9.99 27.27 -5.43
N GLU A 225 -9.76 26.14 -6.10
CA GLU A 225 -8.71 25.97 -7.10
C GLU A 225 -9.29 26.13 -8.52
N PRO A 226 -8.95 27.21 -9.26
CA PRO A 226 -9.51 27.45 -10.58
C PRO A 226 -9.23 26.34 -11.59
N ALA A 227 -8.11 25.61 -11.45
CA ALA A 227 -7.80 24.48 -12.32
C ALA A 227 -8.81 23.33 -12.22
N LEU A 228 -9.64 23.29 -11.16
CA LEU A 228 -10.63 22.24 -10.90
C LEU A 228 -12.06 22.60 -11.33
N ALA A 229 -12.30 23.78 -11.92
CA ALA A 229 -13.65 24.30 -12.17
C ALA A 229 -14.59 23.33 -12.90
N ASP A 230 -14.07 22.58 -13.87
CA ASP A 230 -14.82 21.60 -14.68
C ASP A 230 -14.38 20.15 -14.44
N ALA A 231 -13.45 19.92 -13.50
CA ALA A 231 -12.78 18.64 -13.32
C ALA A 231 -13.69 17.52 -12.76
N PHE A 232 -14.79 17.91 -12.11
CA PHE A 232 -15.80 17.02 -11.51
C PHE A 232 -17.16 17.12 -12.23
N SER A 233 -17.14 17.32 -13.55
CA SER A 233 -18.36 17.44 -14.36
C SER A 233 -19.18 16.14 -14.41
N ILE A 234 -18.53 14.99 -14.20
CA ILE A 234 -19.13 13.67 -14.10
C ILE A 234 -19.04 13.19 -12.65
N GLU A 235 -20.17 12.77 -12.07
CA GLU A 235 -20.23 12.25 -10.72
C GLU A 235 -19.35 10.99 -10.58
N GLY A 236 -18.52 10.95 -9.54
CA GLY A 236 -17.58 9.84 -9.31
C GLY A 236 -16.38 9.83 -10.25
N GLU A 237 -16.14 10.89 -11.03
CA GLU A 237 -14.95 11.01 -11.88
C GLU A 237 -14.21 12.33 -11.65
N LEU A 238 -12.89 12.26 -11.75
CA LEU A 238 -11.99 13.41 -11.80
C LEU A 238 -11.24 13.39 -13.13
N GLU A 239 -11.54 14.37 -13.99
CA GLU A 239 -10.78 14.59 -15.23
C GLU A 239 -9.47 15.32 -14.93
N LEU A 240 -8.35 14.73 -15.34
CA LEU A 240 -7.02 15.26 -15.11
C LEU A 240 -6.53 16.06 -16.31
N SER A 241 -6.19 17.32 -16.05
CA SER A 241 -5.46 18.17 -16.99
C SER A 241 -4.05 18.44 -16.48
N PRO A 242 -3.08 18.81 -17.34
CA PRO A 242 -1.76 19.25 -16.91
C PRO A 242 -1.81 20.40 -15.90
N GLY A 243 -2.83 21.27 -16.00
CA GLY A 243 -3.04 22.38 -15.06
C GLY A 243 -3.38 21.89 -13.64
N ILE A 244 -4.15 20.82 -13.51
CA ILE A 244 -4.51 20.20 -12.24
C ILE A 244 -3.28 19.56 -11.58
N VAL A 245 -2.48 18.82 -12.35
CA VAL A 245 -1.23 18.21 -11.87
C VAL A 245 -0.26 19.30 -11.38
N GLN A 246 -0.09 20.37 -12.14
CA GLN A 246 0.75 21.50 -11.76
C GLN A 246 0.25 22.21 -10.49
N ALA A 247 -1.07 22.40 -10.35
CA ALA A 247 -1.67 22.99 -9.17
C ALA A 247 -1.47 22.11 -7.92
N PHE A 248 -1.55 20.79 -8.07
CA PHE A 248 -1.24 19.84 -6.99
C PHE A 248 0.24 19.93 -6.56
N GLU A 249 1.19 19.96 -7.49
CA GLU A 249 2.62 20.13 -7.18
C GLU A 249 2.91 21.47 -6.47
N ASN A 250 2.26 22.55 -6.92
CA ASN A 250 2.36 23.87 -6.29
C ASN A 250 1.79 23.86 -4.87
N PHE A 251 0.66 23.18 -4.67
CA PHE A 251 0.06 23.00 -3.35
C PHE A 251 1.01 22.26 -2.40
N LEU A 252 1.56 21.12 -2.82
CA LEU A 252 2.50 20.34 -2.00
C LEU A 252 3.70 21.20 -1.58
N SER A 253 4.30 21.90 -2.55
CA SER A 253 5.47 22.75 -2.32
C SER A 253 5.18 23.92 -1.39
N SER A 254 4.10 24.67 -1.63
CA SER A 254 3.71 25.83 -0.80
C SER A 254 3.25 25.43 0.61
N SER A 255 2.73 24.21 0.76
CA SER A 255 2.29 23.63 2.03
C SER A 255 3.42 23.01 2.86
N GLY A 256 4.64 22.90 2.30
CA GLY A 256 5.75 22.20 2.94
C GLY A 256 5.53 20.69 3.04
N ILE A 257 4.69 20.11 2.17
CA ILE A 257 4.36 18.69 2.13
C ILE A 257 5.19 18.01 1.03
N GLN A 258 5.90 16.95 1.40
CA GLN A 258 6.65 16.10 0.48
C GLN A 258 6.03 14.70 0.47
N LEU A 259 5.69 14.20 -0.73
CA LEU A 259 5.32 12.79 -0.95
C LEU A 259 6.55 12.02 -1.44
N SER A 260 6.76 10.80 -0.95
CA SER A 260 7.85 9.92 -1.38
C SER A 260 7.37 8.48 -1.44
N PHE A 261 7.79 7.75 -2.47
CA PHE A 261 7.23 6.45 -2.81
C PHE A 261 8.33 5.40 -2.92
N ILE A 262 8.22 4.29 -2.17
CA ILE A 262 9.20 3.20 -2.20
C ILE A 262 8.47 1.90 -2.50
N SER A 263 8.81 1.23 -3.60
CA SER A 263 8.29 -0.11 -3.88
C SER A 263 9.25 -1.19 -3.40
N GLY A 264 8.77 -2.42 -3.25
CA GLY A 264 9.59 -3.61 -3.02
C GLY A 264 9.53 -4.14 -1.60
N ALA A 265 10.29 -5.19 -1.34
CA ALA A 265 10.28 -5.89 -0.06
C ALA A 265 10.89 -5.04 1.06
N TRP A 266 10.34 -5.21 2.26
CA TRP A 266 10.96 -4.72 3.48
C TRP A 266 12.28 -5.46 3.73
N SER A 267 13.38 -4.74 3.64
CA SER A 267 14.74 -5.28 3.71
C SER A 267 15.73 -4.21 4.21
N PRO A 268 17.00 -4.56 4.46
CA PRO A 268 18.04 -3.56 4.71
C PRO A 268 18.17 -2.52 3.59
N GLU A 269 18.00 -2.93 2.32
CA GLU A 269 18.00 -2.03 1.16
C GLU A 269 16.81 -1.05 1.20
N PHE A 270 15.64 -1.51 1.66
CA PHE A 270 14.49 -0.61 1.89
C PHE A 270 14.82 0.47 2.92
N ILE A 271 15.47 0.08 4.02
CA ILE A 271 15.90 1.04 5.06
C ILE A 271 16.91 2.04 4.47
N SER A 272 17.85 1.59 3.65
CA SER A 272 18.77 2.50 2.95
C SER A 272 18.02 3.49 2.07
N CYS A 273 17.09 3.02 1.21
CA CYS A 273 16.27 3.89 0.37
C CYS A 273 15.48 4.92 1.19
N LEU A 274 14.91 4.50 2.32
CA LEU A 274 14.18 5.36 3.24
C LEU A 274 15.07 6.49 3.77
N TYR A 275 16.28 6.19 4.22
CA TYR A 275 17.20 7.17 4.80
C TYR A 275 17.96 8.01 3.76
N ASP A 276 17.94 7.62 2.49
CA ASP A 276 18.43 8.43 1.37
C ASP A 276 17.44 9.56 0.99
N LEU A 277 16.21 9.52 1.51
CA LEU A 277 15.22 10.59 1.26
C LEU A 277 15.65 11.92 1.92
N PRO A 278 15.35 13.06 1.26
CA PRO A 278 15.65 14.41 1.80
C PRO A 278 15.08 14.65 3.20
N ALA A 279 13.96 14.00 3.53
CA ALA A 279 13.31 14.06 4.84
C ALA A 279 14.25 13.70 6.01
N PHE A 280 15.22 12.81 5.76
CA PHE A 280 16.19 12.34 6.76
C PHE A 280 17.58 12.99 6.60
N SER A 281 17.82 13.72 5.51
CA SER A 281 19.08 14.44 5.28
C SER A 281 19.14 15.77 6.06
N SER A 282 18.00 16.34 6.46
CA SER A 282 17.97 17.61 7.19
C SER A 282 18.51 17.44 8.62
N ALA A 283 19.41 18.34 9.03
CA ALA A 283 19.86 18.47 10.43
C ALA A 283 18.79 19.06 11.36
N SER A 284 17.50 18.88 11.04
CA SER A 284 16.39 19.40 11.83
C SER A 284 16.43 18.77 13.21
N PRO A 285 16.58 19.56 14.29
CA PRO A 285 16.67 19.03 15.63
C PRO A 285 15.31 18.50 16.06
N ALA A 286 15.25 17.21 16.44
CA ALA A 286 14.08 16.55 17.02
C ALA A 286 12.81 16.52 16.12
N PRO A 287 12.85 15.79 14.99
CA PRO A 287 11.65 15.49 14.19
C PRO A 287 10.70 14.55 14.95
N ARG A 288 9.42 14.56 14.57
CA ARG A 288 8.45 13.52 14.97
C ARG A 288 8.28 12.52 13.83
N THR A 289 8.49 11.25 14.11
CA THR A 289 8.39 10.16 13.13
C THR A 289 7.31 9.17 13.52
N LEU A 290 6.30 9.01 12.67
CA LEU A 290 5.20 8.07 12.85
C LEU A 290 5.35 6.96 11.83
N MET A 291 5.62 5.75 12.30
CA MET A 291 5.52 4.55 11.48
C MET A 291 4.11 3.99 11.59
N ILE A 292 3.45 3.77 10.47
CA ILE A 292 2.08 3.25 10.46
C ILE A 292 1.97 2.06 9.51
N GLY A 293 1.14 1.09 9.87
CA GLY A 293 0.88 -0.08 9.04
C GLY A 293 -0.44 -0.73 9.42
N ALA A 294 -1.22 -1.12 8.41
CA ALA A 294 -2.49 -1.80 8.58
C ALA A 294 -2.52 -3.08 7.74
N GLU A 295 -2.92 -4.21 8.34
CA GLU A 295 -2.92 -5.54 7.69
C GLU A 295 -1.56 -6.01 7.13
N THR A 296 -0.45 -5.59 7.74
CA THR A 296 0.91 -5.88 7.22
C THR A 296 1.53 -7.19 7.73
N ILE A 297 0.90 -7.83 8.72
CA ILE A 297 1.49 -8.94 9.51
C ILE A 297 0.73 -10.27 9.33
N TYR A 298 0.09 -10.46 8.18
CA TYR A 298 -0.79 -11.60 7.89
C TYR A 298 -0.11 -12.98 7.87
N SER A 299 1.21 -13.04 7.70
CA SER A 299 1.98 -14.29 7.73
C SER A 299 3.22 -14.15 8.60
N PRO A 300 3.79 -15.24 9.16
CA PRO A 300 5.00 -15.17 9.97
C PRO A 300 6.19 -14.52 9.25
N PHE A 301 6.31 -14.76 7.93
CA PHE A 301 7.35 -14.15 7.10
C PHE A 301 7.17 -12.63 6.98
N ALA A 302 5.96 -12.18 6.65
CA ALA A 302 5.64 -10.76 6.56
C ALA A 302 5.78 -10.05 7.91
N LEU A 303 5.31 -10.67 8.99
CA LEU A 303 5.45 -10.18 10.36
C LEU A 303 6.91 -9.98 10.74
N GLN A 304 7.77 -10.97 10.46
CA GLN A 304 9.18 -10.88 10.76
C GLN A 304 9.85 -9.72 10.01
N ALA A 305 9.63 -9.61 8.70
CA ALA A 305 10.21 -8.54 7.88
C ALA A 305 9.69 -7.15 8.31
N PHE A 306 8.38 -7.03 8.52
CA PHE A 306 7.74 -5.80 9.01
C PHE A 306 8.31 -5.35 10.35
N ALA A 307 8.35 -6.25 11.35
CA ALA A 307 8.87 -5.94 12.67
C ALA A 307 10.36 -5.56 12.62
N GLN A 308 11.17 -6.25 11.82
CA GLN A 308 12.58 -5.88 11.64
C GLN A 308 12.73 -4.46 11.08
N THR A 309 11.97 -4.10 10.06
CA THR A 309 12.00 -2.73 9.49
C THR A 309 11.52 -1.69 10.49
N VAL A 310 10.39 -1.93 11.17
CA VAL A 310 9.86 -1.00 12.18
C VAL A 310 10.88 -0.73 13.27
N PHE A 311 11.42 -1.77 13.91
CA PHE A 311 12.34 -1.56 15.03
C PHE A 311 13.70 -1.01 14.61
N ALA A 312 14.21 -1.34 13.41
CA ALA A 312 15.42 -0.74 12.88
C ALA A 312 15.28 0.79 12.66
N VAL A 313 14.12 1.23 12.17
CA VAL A 313 13.82 2.65 12.00
C VAL A 313 13.62 3.33 13.36
N LEU A 314 12.82 2.74 14.26
CA LEU A 314 12.62 3.30 15.61
C LEU A 314 13.94 3.46 16.39
N ASP A 315 14.84 2.47 16.32
CA ASP A 315 16.17 2.55 16.95
C ASP A 315 17.00 3.71 16.39
N ARG A 316 17.03 3.86 15.06
CA ARG A 316 17.79 4.91 14.39
C ARG A 316 17.21 6.31 14.64
N GLU A 317 15.89 6.43 14.68
CA GLU A 317 15.21 7.68 15.06
C GLU A 317 15.44 8.03 16.53
N LYS A 318 15.40 7.05 17.44
CA LYS A 318 15.75 7.25 18.85
C LYS A 318 17.19 7.78 18.98
N ALA A 319 18.14 7.19 18.24
CA ALA A 319 19.55 7.60 18.25
C ALA A 319 19.78 9.00 17.67
N SER A 320 18.94 9.45 16.72
CA SER A 320 19.02 10.81 16.15
C SER A 320 18.34 11.88 17.01
N GLY A 321 17.74 11.50 18.14
CA GLY A 321 17.03 12.41 19.05
C GLY A 321 15.59 12.68 18.64
N ALA A 322 15.10 12.08 17.55
CA ALA A 322 13.71 12.17 17.12
C ALA A 322 12.74 11.63 18.20
N THR A 323 11.48 12.05 18.11
CA THR A 323 10.38 11.40 18.82
C THR A 323 9.70 10.46 17.84
N ALA A 324 9.85 9.15 18.04
CA ALA A 324 9.35 8.16 17.10
C ALA A 324 8.43 7.15 17.77
N ALA A 325 7.38 6.78 17.04
CA ALA A 325 6.38 5.81 17.46
C ALA A 325 5.91 4.98 16.27
N ALA A 326 5.45 3.74 16.54
CA ALA A 326 4.80 2.91 15.55
C ALA A 326 3.35 2.61 15.94
N TYR A 327 2.43 2.75 14.99
CA TYR A 327 1.04 2.35 15.10
C TYR A 327 0.77 1.20 14.15
N VAL A 328 0.32 0.06 14.68
CA VAL A 328 0.12 -1.16 13.90
C VAL A 328 -1.30 -1.66 14.12
N ALA A 329 -2.07 -1.77 13.05
CA ALA A 329 -3.43 -2.27 13.06
C ALA A 329 -3.51 -3.60 12.31
N ALA A 330 -4.06 -4.63 12.94
CA ALA A 330 -4.11 -5.96 12.34
C ALA A 330 -5.22 -6.82 12.93
N LYS A 331 -5.54 -7.92 12.24
CA LYS A 331 -6.36 -9.00 12.80
C LYS A 331 -5.59 -9.66 13.94
N ARG A 332 -6.29 -9.99 15.04
CA ARG A 332 -5.73 -10.81 16.12
C ARG A 332 -5.44 -12.23 15.65
N LEU A 333 -6.09 -12.72 14.60
CA LEU A 333 -5.79 -14.02 14.02
C LEU A 333 -6.06 -14.02 12.51
N TYR A 334 -5.09 -14.49 11.73
CA TYR A 334 -5.25 -14.75 10.31
C TYR A 334 -5.37 -16.26 10.03
N PHE A 335 -6.58 -16.73 9.70
CA PHE A 335 -6.81 -18.14 9.37
C PHE A 335 -6.04 -18.55 8.10
N GLY A 336 -5.34 -19.69 8.17
CA GLY A 336 -4.65 -20.31 7.02
C GLY A 336 -3.24 -19.78 6.70
N VAL A 337 -2.93 -18.52 7.03
CA VAL A 337 -1.63 -17.89 6.74
C VAL A 337 -0.76 -17.67 7.99
N GLY A 338 -1.37 -17.67 9.19
CA GLY A 338 -0.68 -17.89 10.46
C GLY A 338 -0.03 -16.68 11.12
N GLY A 339 -0.19 -15.45 10.60
CA GLY A 339 0.17 -14.24 11.34
C GLY A 339 -0.84 -13.90 12.45
N SER A 340 -0.43 -13.06 13.40
CA SER A 340 -1.32 -12.52 14.43
C SER A 340 -0.78 -11.20 15.00
N LEU A 341 -1.69 -10.36 15.51
CA LEU A 341 -1.32 -9.16 16.26
C LEU A 341 -0.59 -9.52 17.57
N ASP A 342 -0.98 -10.61 18.23
CA ASP A 342 -0.38 -11.02 19.50
C ASP A 342 1.10 -11.44 19.31
N ASP A 343 1.43 -12.15 18.23
CA ASP A 343 2.82 -12.48 17.87
C ASP A 343 3.66 -11.21 17.61
N PHE A 344 3.06 -10.20 16.97
CA PHE A 344 3.75 -8.91 16.76
C PHE A 344 4.02 -8.19 18.08
N ILE A 345 3.07 -8.20 19.01
CA ILE A 345 3.24 -7.61 20.35
C ILE A 345 4.39 -8.30 21.09
N ASP A 346 4.48 -9.62 21.03
CA ASP A 346 5.57 -10.37 21.68
C ASP A 346 6.93 -10.04 21.06
N VAL A 347 7.02 -9.96 19.73
CA VAL A 347 8.23 -9.51 19.03
C VAL A 347 8.59 -8.08 19.45
N ALA A 348 7.62 -7.16 19.49
CA ALA A 348 7.84 -5.77 19.87
C ALA A 348 8.38 -5.63 21.31
N ARG A 349 7.79 -6.34 22.26
CA ARG A 349 8.27 -6.37 23.66
C ARG A 349 9.67 -6.97 23.75
N SER A 350 9.97 -8.03 22.99
CA SER A 350 11.31 -8.64 22.94
C SER A 350 12.38 -7.68 22.41
N LYS A 351 11.98 -6.70 21.59
CA LYS A 351 12.81 -5.61 21.07
C LYS A 351 12.93 -4.41 22.02
N GLY A 352 12.36 -4.49 23.23
CA GLY A 352 12.44 -3.43 24.23
C GLY A 352 11.40 -2.32 24.04
N ALA A 353 10.40 -2.52 23.19
CA ALA A 353 9.32 -1.55 23.02
C ALA A 353 8.29 -1.62 24.15
N THR A 354 7.84 -0.46 24.60
CA THR A 354 6.58 -0.36 25.35
C THR A 354 5.43 -0.44 24.36
N VAL A 355 4.55 -1.41 24.55
CA VAL A 355 3.40 -1.66 23.66
C VAL A 355 2.12 -1.34 24.41
N THR A 356 1.31 -0.44 23.86
CA THR A 356 -0.01 -0.06 24.37
C THR A 356 -1.08 -0.49 23.38
N GLU A 357 -2.06 -1.29 23.81
CA GLU A 357 -3.24 -1.62 23.02
C GLU A 357 -4.22 -0.44 23.09
N LEU A 358 -4.50 0.20 21.95
CA LEU A 358 -5.30 1.43 21.88
C LEU A 358 -6.74 1.19 21.42
N ARG A 359 -6.98 0.11 20.69
CA ARG A 359 -8.30 -0.26 20.18
C ARG A 359 -8.40 -1.77 20.02
N GLU A 360 -9.58 -2.31 20.29
CA GLU A 360 -9.98 -3.65 19.94
C GLU A 360 -11.34 -3.59 19.25
N GLU A 361 -11.46 -4.25 18.11
CA GLU A 361 -12.75 -4.55 17.48
C GLU A 361 -13.06 -6.02 17.72
N SER A 362 -14.24 -6.28 18.27
CA SER A 362 -14.67 -7.61 18.69
C SER A 362 -15.86 -8.13 17.89
N GLU A 363 -16.52 -7.27 17.12
CA GLU A 363 -17.54 -7.68 16.16
C GLU A 363 -16.90 -8.26 14.90
N GLY A 364 -17.27 -9.49 14.53
CA GLY A 364 -16.70 -10.19 13.39
C GLY A 364 -15.31 -10.76 13.67
N VAL A 365 -14.38 -10.57 12.74
CA VAL A 365 -12.98 -10.99 12.94
C VAL A 365 -12.33 -10.03 13.92
N ARG A 366 -11.80 -10.55 15.03
CA ARG A 366 -11.13 -9.72 16.05
C ARG A 366 -9.96 -8.96 15.45
N ARG A 367 -9.91 -7.65 15.66
CA ARG A 367 -8.83 -6.76 15.23
C ARG A 367 -8.37 -5.90 16.39
N GLY A 368 -7.16 -5.37 16.30
CA GLY A 368 -6.64 -4.44 17.28
C GLY A 368 -5.68 -3.44 16.66
N VAL A 369 -5.47 -2.35 17.39
CA VAL A 369 -4.47 -1.33 17.06
C VAL A 369 -3.55 -1.17 18.25
N VAL A 370 -2.25 -1.30 18.01
CA VAL A 370 -1.21 -1.13 19.03
C VAL A 370 -0.34 0.07 18.73
N HIS A 371 0.15 0.70 19.79
CA HIS A 371 1.12 1.78 19.76
C HIS A 371 2.41 1.32 20.44
N CYS A 372 3.52 1.40 19.72
CA CYS A 372 4.83 0.93 20.14
C CYS A 372 5.83 2.08 20.20
N VAL A 373 6.52 2.23 21.33
CA VAL A 373 7.56 3.24 21.54
C VAL A 373 8.79 2.61 22.16
N LEU A 374 9.97 2.98 21.67
CA LEU A 374 11.25 2.67 22.33
C LEU A 374 11.57 3.77 23.34
N GLN A 375 11.72 3.41 24.62
CA GLN A 375 12.01 4.38 25.68
C GLN A 375 13.42 4.99 25.48
N LYS A 376 13.57 6.30 25.70
CA LYS A 376 14.90 6.93 25.85
C LYS A 376 15.44 6.53 27.23
N GLU A 377 16.69 6.05 27.27
CA GLU A 377 17.38 5.68 28.52
C GLU A 377 17.62 6.88 29.42
#